data_AF-A0A132NHV1-F1
#
_entry.id   AF-A0A132NHV1-F1
#
_cell.length_a   1.000
_cell.length_b   1.000
_cell.length_c   1.000
_cell.angle_alpha   90.00
_cell.angle_beta   90.00
_cell.angle_gamma   90.00
#
_symmetry.space_group_name_H-M   'P 1'
#
loop_
_entity.id
_entity.type
_entity.pdbx_description
1 polymer ?
#
loop_
_entity_poly.entity_id
_entity_poly.type
_entity_poly.pdbx_seq_one_letter_code
_entity_poly.pdbx_strand_id
1 'polypeptide(L)'
;AAGIYVSTTSEGDWLDRIVAHGLGARSRAELTVTPQGVLFAREGAPAVYIPAARIRGVRRERGMAGKFVEEGGLLVITWEHGSRTLDTGFRAERVAEHDAVEHAVAGLVPAGGGA
;
A
#
# COMPACT_ATOMS: atom_id res chain seq x y z
N ALA A 1 11.53 -1.77 -4.58
CA ALA A 1 11.92 -1.25 -3.26
C ALA A 1 11.75 -2.38 -2.24
N ALA A 2 12.80 -2.71 -1.48
CA ALA A 2 12.71 -3.69 -0.40
C ALA A 2 12.14 -3.01 0.85
N GLY A 3 11.37 -3.75 1.65
CA GLY A 3 10.68 -3.16 2.79
C GLY A 3 9.84 -4.14 3.58
N ILE A 4 8.93 -3.56 4.35
CA ILE A 4 7.96 -4.27 5.17
C ILE A 4 6.56 -3.94 4.69
N TYR A 5 5.84 -4.97 4.25
CA TYR A 5 4.39 -4.91 4.16
C TYR A 5 3.82 -4.90 5.59
N VAL A 6 3.09 -3.85 5.94
CA VAL A 6 2.62 -3.64 7.31
C VAL A 6 1.31 -4.37 7.54
N SER A 7 0.29 -3.99 6.78
CA SER A 7 -1.06 -4.58 6.78
C SER A 7 -1.91 -3.89 5.72
N THR A 8 -3.02 -4.54 5.35
CA THR A 8 -4.17 -3.87 4.74
C THR A 8 -5.28 -3.65 5.76
N THR A 9 -5.90 -2.48 5.72
CA THR A 9 -7.06 -2.09 6.53
C THR A 9 -8.18 -1.58 5.64
N SER A 10 -9.37 -1.37 6.21
CA SER A 10 -10.34 -0.47 5.57
C SER A 10 -9.76 0.93 5.44
N GLU A 11 -10.18 1.68 4.41
CA GLU A 11 -9.75 3.06 4.20
C GLU A 11 -10.06 3.92 5.43
N GLY A 12 -9.06 4.62 5.95
CA GLY A 12 -9.21 5.54 7.09
C GLY A 12 -9.46 4.89 8.45
N ASP A 13 -9.90 3.63 8.51
CA ASP A 13 -10.05 2.86 9.74
C ASP A 13 -8.89 1.87 9.91
N TRP A 14 -7.83 2.33 10.56
CA TRP A 14 -6.64 1.51 10.72
C TRP A 14 -6.75 0.41 11.79
N LEU A 15 -7.82 0.41 12.59
CA LEU A 15 -8.07 -0.65 13.56
C LEU A 15 -8.79 -1.84 12.88
N ASP A 16 -9.52 -1.58 11.79
CA ASP A 16 -10.15 -2.61 10.97
C ASP A 16 -9.15 -3.31 10.05
N ARG A 17 -8.36 -4.22 10.64
CA ARG A 17 -7.40 -5.03 9.89
C ARG A 17 -8.09 -6.10 9.06
N ILE A 18 -7.82 -6.12 7.76
CA ILE A 18 -8.34 -7.14 6.85
C ILE A 18 -7.51 -8.42 6.97
N VAL A 19 -8.01 -9.43 7.66
CA VAL A 19 -7.29 -10.72 7.82
C VAL A 19 -7.47 -11.69 6.65
N ALA A 20 -8.48 -11.47 5.81
CA ALA A 20 -8.76 -12.30 4.65
C ALA A 20 -7.55 -12.38 3.71
N HIS A 21 -7.29 -13.57 3.14
CA HIS A 21 -6.21 -13.82 2.18
C HIS A 21 -4.81 -13.38 2.67
N GLY A 22 -4.60 -13.34 3.99
CA GLY A 22 -3.33 -12.93 4.59
C GLY A 22 -3.02 -11.44 4.45
N LEU A 23 -4.01 -10.60 4.11
CA LEU A 23 -3.84 -9.15 3.97
C LEU A 23 -3.47 -8.45 5.29
N GLY A 24 -3.73 -9.09 6.43
CA GLY A 24 -3.37 -8.57 7.76
C GLY A 24 -1.96 -8.96 8.20
N ALA A 25 -1.27 -9.81 7.45
CA ALA A 25 0.01 -10.41 7.85
C ALA A 25 1.18 -9.46 7.52
N ARG A 26 1.82 -8.95 8.57
CA ARG A 26 3.08 -8.21 8.45
C ARG A 26 4.18 -9.14 7.94
N SER A 27 4.92 -8.70 6.92
CA SER A 27 5.95 -9.52 6.27
C SER A 27 7.04 -8.67 5.63
N ARG A 28 8.24 -9.23 5.48
CA ARG A 28 9.23 -8.67 4.54
C ARG A 28 8.64 -8.76 3.13
N ALA A 29 8.83 -7.72 2.35
CA ALA A 29 8.29 -7.66 1.02
C ALA A 29 9.16 -6.84 0.07
N GLU A 30 9.13 -7.23 -1.20
CA GLU A 30 9.59 -6.39 -2.30
C GLU A 30 8.39 -5.74 -2.99
N LEU A 31 8.42 -4.41 -3.10
CA LEU A 31 7.44 -3.61 -3.80
C LEU A 31 7.96 -3.28 -5.21
N THR A 32 7.18 -3.67 -6.22
CA THR A 32 7.40 -3.31 -7.62
C THR A 32 6.23 -2.50 -8.15
N VAL A 33 6.52 -1.35 -8.78
CA VAL A 33 5.54 -0.51 -9.47
C VAL A 33 5.75 -0.67 -10.97
N THR A 34 4.67 -0.93 -11.70
CA THR A 34 4.67 -1.03 -13.17
C THR A 34 3.49 -0.23 -13.72
N PRO A 35 3.45 0.08 -15.04
CA PRO A 35 2.27 0.71 -15.63
C PRO A 35 0.95 -0.08 -15.42
N GLN A 36 1.03 -1.38 -15.13
CA GLN A 36 -0.15 -2.23 -14.91
C GLN A 36 -0.62 -2.21 -13.45
N GLY A 37 0.22 -1.80 -12.50
CA GLY A 37 -0.14 -1.83 -11.08
C GLY A 37 1.06 -2.00 -10.15
N VAL A 38 0.73 -2.29 -8.89
CA VAL A 38 1.68 -2.47 -7.78
C VAL A 38 1.66 -3.93 -7.32
N LEU A 39 2.84 -4.53 -7.19
CA LEU A 39 3.03 -5.87 -6.64
C LEU A 39 3.82 -5.80 -5.33
N PHE A 40 3.32 -6.49 -4.32
CA PHE A 40 4.03 -6.83 -3.10
C PHE A 40 4.37 -8.32 -3.11
N ALA A 41 5.62 -8.67 -3.41
CA ALA A 41 6.13 -10.02 -3.23
C ALA A 41 6.50 -10.21 -1.76
N ARG A 42 5.72 -10.99 -1.01
CA ARG A 42 5.84 -11.13 0.46
C ARG A 42 6.52 -12.44 0.84
N GLU A 43 7.39 -12.39 1.83
CA GLU A 43 7.99 -13.58 2.43
C GLU A 43 7.04 -14.19 3.47
N GLY A 44 6.76 -15.51 3.36
CA GLY A 44 5.90 -16.21 4.32
C GLY A 44 4.41 -15.85 4.27
N ALA A 45 3.98 -15.05 3.28
CA ALA A 45 2.58 -14.69 3.03
C ALA A 45 2.32 -14.62 1.51
N PRO A 46 1.07 -14.79 1.02
CA PRO A 46 0.77 -14.71 -0.41
C PRO A 46 1.15 -13.35 -1.01
N ALA A 47 1.52 -13.26 -2.28
CA ALA A 47 1.74 -11.95 -2.91
C ALA A 47 0.45 -11.12 -2.95
N VAL A 48 0.57 -9.79 -2.93
CA VAL A 48 -0.56 -8.87 -3.10
C VAL A 48 -0.34 -8.05 -4.36
N TYR A 49 -1.26 -8.14 -5.31
CA TYR A 49 -1.23 -7.36 -6.53
C TYR A 49 -2.42 -6.40 -6.56
N ILE A 50 -2.14 -5.12 -6.82
CA ILE A 50 -3.12 -4.05 -6.94
C ILE A 50 -3.06 -3.54 -8.38
N PRO A 51 -4.08 -3.80 -9.23
CA PRO A 51 -4.13 -3.26 -10.58
C PRO A 51 -4.19 -1.73 -10.58
N ALA A 52 -3.51 -1.07 -11.52
CA ALA A 52 -3.47 0.39 -11.63
C ALA A 52 -4.88 1.01 -11.67
N ALA A 53 -5.81 0.40 -12.41
CA ALA A 53 -7.20 0.85 -12.51
C ALA A 53 -7.97 0.88 -11.17
N ARG A 54 -7.50 0.14 -10.17
CA ARG A 54 -8.09 0.06 -8.83
C ARG A 54 -7.41 0.98 -7.82
N ILE A 55 -6.28 1.59 -8.16
CA ILE A 55 -5.59 2.53 -7.30
C ILE A 55 -6.41 3.83 -7.25
N ARG A 56 -6.58 4.37 -6.04
CA ARG A 56 -7.31 5.61 -5.77
C ARG A 56 -6.42 6.71 -5.21
N GLY A 57 -5.32 6.32 -4.57
CA GLY A 57 -4.33 7.28 -4.13
C GLY A 57 -3.13 6.62 -3.47
N VAL A 58 -2.12 7.43 -3.22
CA VAL A 58 -0.99 7.11 -2.38
C VAL A 58 -0.68 8.33 -1.52
N ARG A 59 -0.30 8.10 -0.28
CA ARG A 59 0.08 9.17 0.65
C ARG A 59 1.16 8.68 1.60
N ARG A 60 1.95 9.62 2.11
CA ARG A 60 2.79 9.37 3.28
C ARG A 60 1.98 9.53 4.57
N GLU A 61 2.16 8.58 5.46
CA GLU A 61 1.61 8.63 6.80
C GLU A 61 2.72 8.50 7.85
N ARG A 62 2.42 8.99 9.05
CA ARG A 62 3.29 8.83 10.22
C ARG A 62 3.00 7.54 11.00
N GLY A 63 2.09 6.71 10.49
CA GLY A 63 1.67 5.48 11.15
C GLY A 63 0.46 4.81 10.51
N MET A 64 0.19 3.57 10.93
CA MET A 64 -1.04 2.83 10.63
C MET A 64 -1.29 1.84 11.77
N ALA A 65 -2.57 1.67 12.13
CA ALA A 65 -3.06 0.71 13.11
C ALA A 65 -2.46 0.90 14.52
N GLY A 66 -2.40 2.15 14.98
CA GLY A 66 -1.86 2.51 16.31
C GLY A 66 -0.33 2.41 16.42
N LYS A 67 0.39 2.17 15.32
CA LYS A 67 1.85 2.17 15.29
C LYS A 67 2.36 3.48 14.72
N PHE A 68 2.99 4.29 15.56
CA PHE A 68 3.78 5.44 15.15
C PHE A 68 5.08 4.95 14.50
N VAL A 69 5.39 5.50 13.34
CA VAL A 69 6.72 5.50 12.74
C VAL A 69 7.20 6.95 12.65
N GLU A 70 8.50 7.15 12.46
CA GLU A 70 9.03 8.49 12.15
C GLU A 70 8.27 9.11 10.96
N GLU A 71 8.23 10.44 10.94
CA GLU A 71 7.49 11.19 9.93
C GLU A 71 7.89 10.79 8.50
N GLY A 72 6.90 10.46 7.66
CA GLY A 72 7.13 10.00 6.29
C GLY A 72 7.58 8.53 6.16
N GLY A 73 7.65 7.78 7.26
CA GLY A 73 8.13 6.40 7.28
C GLY A 73 7.14 5.31 6.84
N LEU A 74 5.94 5.69 6.39
CA LEU A 74 4.94 4.76 5.85
C LEU A 74 4.32 5.31 4.57
N LEU A 75 4.33 4.49 3.52
CA LEU A 75 3.50 4.68 2.34
C LEU A 75 2.18 3.96 2.56
N VAL A 76 1.09 4.66 2.31
CA VAL A 76 -0.25 4.07 2.29
C VAL A 76 -0.81 4.19 0.88
N ILE A 77 -1.11 3.04 0.29
CA ILE A 77 -1.76 2.95 -1.02
C ILE A 77 -3.24 2.66 -0.78
N THR A 78 -4.11 3.55 -1.26
CA THR A 78 -5.56 3.39 -1.21
C THR A 78 -6.04 2.79 -2.51
N TRP A 79 -6.85 1.73 -2.43
CA TRP A 79 -7.30 0.98 -3.60
C TRP A 79 -8.65 0.30 -3.40
N GLU A 80 -9.35 0.04 -4.49
CA GLU A 80 -10.64 -0.66 -4.49
C GLU A 80 -10.49 -2.17 -4.62
N HIS A 81 -11.20 -2.91 -3.76
CA HIS A 81 -11.37 -4.35 -3.85
C HIS A 81 -12.87 -4.70 -3.79
N GLY A 82 -13.46 -4.96 -4.95
CA GLY A 82 -14.91 -5.15 -5.06
C GLY A 82 -15.65 -3.87 -4.68
N SER A 83 -16.50 -3.93 -3.65
CA SER A 83 -17.25 -2.78 -3.13
C SER A 83 -16.58 -2.08 -1.94
N ARG A 84 -15.33 -2.44 -1.61
CA ARG A 84 -14.59 -1.88 -0.47
C ARG A 84 -13.42 -1.04 -0.95
N THR A 85 -13.15 0.04 -0.22
CA THR A 85 -11.90 0.80 -0.33
C THR A 85 -10.98 0.40 0.80
N LEU A 86 -9.75 0.03 0.46
CA LEU A 86 -8.76 -0.51 1.37
C LEU A 86 -7.51 0.37 1.37
N ASP A 87 -6.86 0.46 2.52
CA ASP A 87 -5.56 1.08 2.69
C ASP A 87 -4.50 -0.02 2.89
N THR A 88 -3.40 0.03 2.14
CA THR A 88 -2.27 -0.91 2.31
C THR A 88 -1.01 -0.16 2.67
N GLY A 89 -0.48 -0.47 3.85
CA GLY A 89 0.73 0.15 4.38
C GLY A 89 2.01 -0.59 3.99
N PHE A 90 3.00 0.15 3.50
CA PHE A 90 4.34 -0.34 3.20
C PHE A 90 5.40 0.63 3.70
N ARG A 91 6.44 0.10 4.34
CA ARG A 91 7.61 0.86 4.77
C ARG A 91 8.82 0.38 4.00
N ALA A 92 9.39 1.23 3.15
CA ALA A 92 10.63 0.91 2.48
C ALA A 92 11.80 0.89 3.48
N GLU A 93 12.83 0.09 3.21
CA GLU A 93 14.03 0.05 4.06
C GLU A 93 14.79 1.38 3.99
N ARG A 94 14.79 2.05 2.83
CA ARG A 94 15.46 3.35 2.63
C ARG A 94 14.44 4.48 2.52
N VAL A 95 14.67 5.57 3.25
CA VAL A 95 13.81 6.77 3.22
C VAL A 95 13.66 7.31 1.80
N ALA A 96 14.76 7.42 1.04
CA ALA A 96 14.75 7.91 -0.34
C ALA A 96 13.87 7.07 -1.31
N GLU A 97 13.55 5.81 -0.98
CA GLU A 97 12.63 5.02 -1.81
C GLU A 97 11.17 5.40 -1.62
N HIS A 98 10.81 6.03 -0.50
CA HIS A 98 9.43 6.44 -0.26
C HIS A 98 8.99 7.45 -1.34
N ASP A 99 9.85 8.42 -1.66
CA ASP A 99 9.60 9.43 -2.69
C ASP A 99 9.45 8.82 -4.08
N ALA A 100 10.36 7.94 -4.45
CA ALA A 100 10.33 7.27 -5.75
C ALA A 100 9.07 6.39 -5.90
N VAL A 101 8.71 5.64 -4.86
CA VAL A 101 7.52 4.79 -4.89
C VAL A 101 6.24 5.61 -4.88
N GLU A 102 6.13 6.62 -4.02
CA GLU A 102 4.97 7.51 -4.00
C GLU A 102 4.75 8.17 -5.36
N HIS A 103 5.80 8.74 -5.96
CA HIS A 103 5.69 9.36 -7.27
C HIS A 103 5.27 8.35 -8.35
N ALA A 104 5.85 7.15 -8.35
CA ALA A 104 5.51 6.11 -9.31
C ALA A 104 4.05 5.63 -9.15
N VAL A 105 3.57 5.43 -7.92
CA VAL A 105 2.18 5.01 -7.64
C VAL A 105 1.19 6.14 -7.93
N ALA A 106 1.55 7.40 -7.63
CA ALA A 106 0.73 8.56 -7.96
C ALA A 106 0.50 8.67 -9.48
N GLY A 107 1.52 8.35 -10.28
CA GLY A 107 1.40 8.27 -11.75
C GLY A 107 0.47 7.17 -12.27
N LEU A 108 0.08 6.21 -11.43
CA LEU A 108 -0.90 5.17 -11.77
C LEU A 108 -2.34 5.55 -11.41
N VAL A 109 -2.54 6.60 -10.59
CA VAL A 109 -3.88 7.02 -10.19
C VAL A 109 -4.63 7.46 -11.44
N PRO A 110 -5.74 6.79 -11.80
CA PRO A 110 -6.50 7.17 -12.98
C PRO A 110 -6.93 8.63 -12.84
N ALA A 111 -6.65 9.44 -13.86
CA ALA A 111 -7.24 10.78 -13.96
C ALA A 111 -8.77 10.57 -13.91
N GLY A 112 -9.41 11.13 -12.88
CA GLY A 112 -10.74 10.75 -12.42
C GLY A 112 -11.68 10.41 -13.58
N GLY A 113 -12.15 9.16 -13.61
CA GLY A 113 -13.26 8.74 -14.44
C GLY A 113 -14.54 9.36 -13.90
N GLY A 114 -14.67 10.68 -14.07
CA GLY A 114 -15.95 11.36 -13.99
C GLY A 114 -16.73 11.06 -15.26
N ALA A 115 -17.71 10.19 -15.12
CA ALA A 115 -18.89 10.13 -15.99
C ALA A 115 -20.11 10.18 -15.07
#